data_AF-A0A960FQ48-F1
#
_entry.id   AF-A0A960FQ48-F1
#
_cell.length_a   1.000
_cell.length_b   1.000
_cell.length_c   1.000
_cell.angle_alpha   90.00
_cell.angle_beta   90.00
_cell.angle_gamma   90.00
#
_symmetry.space_group_name_H-M   'P 1'
#
loop_
_entity.id
_entity.type
_entity.pdbx_description
1 polymer ?
#
loop_
_entity_poly.entity_id
_entity_poly.type
_entity_poly.pdbx_seq_one_letter_code
_entity_poly.pdbx_strand_id
1 'polypeptide(L)'
;MSKPDSTCDVYRSAIDRVLSDVRCELGAGAVLVIDSEDAHLPPEVLAHDPWLLSEITSPGRSPTIYVGVPDEGWTGVGRAEWPSLEDATVAIADAVQEVLVESRAHWAVAFPACPAHPGTPLWPKMHDGTAVWTCVDGAAIAIPIGSLGAEARTS
;
A
#
# COMPACT_ATOMS: atom_id res chain seq x y z
N MET A 1 -18.66 -25.56 -6.51
CA MET A 1 -18.08 -24.74 -5.42
C MET A 1 -16.60 -24.61 -5.72
N SER A 2 -16.20 -23.51 -6.37
CA SER A 2 -14.79 -23.23 -6.64
C SER A 2 -14.09 -22.99 -5.31
N LYS A 3 -12.92 -23.60 -5.10
CA LYS A 3 -12.06 -23.24 -3.96
C LYS A 3 -11.70 -21.77 -4.10
N PRO A 4 -11.78 -20.95 -3.04
CA PRO A 4 -11.19 -19.61 -3.08
C PRO A 4 -9.70 -19.76 -3.41
N ASP A 5 -9.24 -19.00 -4.40
CA ASP A 5 -7.84 -18.98 -4.78
C ASP A 5 -7.07 -18.30 -3.64
N SER A 6 -6.42 -19.13 -2.81
CA SER A 6 -5.76 -18.73 -1.55
C SER A 6 -4.77 -17.58 -1.71
N THR A 7 -4.29 -17.33 -2.92
CA THR A 7 -3.32 -16.27 -3.23
C THR A 7 -4.00 -14.91 -3.41
N CYS A 8 -5.19 -14.85 -4.02
CA CYS A 8 -5.95 -13.59 -4.16
C CYS A 8 -6.38 -13.05 -2.79
N ASP A 9 -6.71 -13.93 -1.84
CA ASP A 9 -7.06 -13.54 -0.47
C ASP A 9 -5.87 -12.93 0.29
N VAL A 10 -4.64 -13.35 -0.02
CA VAL A 10 -3.42 -12.80 0.57
C VAL A 10 -3.19 -11.38 0.12
N TYR A 11 -3.19 -11.10 -1.18
CA TYR A 11 -2.92 -9.75 -1.68
C TYR A 11 -4.02 -8.78 -1.29
N ARG A 12 -5.29 -9.20 -1.34
CA ARG A 12 -6.40 -8.38 -0.85
C ARG A 12 -6.23 -8.02 0.63
N SER A 13 -5.84 -8.99 1.46
CA SER A 13 -5.59 -8.74 2.88
C SER A 13 -4.41 -7.78 3.11
N ALA A 14 -3.33 -7.89 2.32
CA ALA A 14 -2.20 -6.95 2.38
C ALA A 14 -2.62 -5.54 2.00
N ILE A 15 -3.35 -5.40 0.87
CA ILE A 15 -3.90 -4.13 0.38
C ILE A 15 -4.80 -3.50 1.44
N ASP A 16 -5.71 -4.27 2.04
CA ASP A 16 -6.64 -3.77 3.05
C ASP A 16 -5.92 -3.25 4.30
N ARG A 17 -4.84 -3.91 4.74
CA ARG A 17 -4.02 -3.44 5.87
C ARG A 17 -3.36 -2.10 5.55
N VAL A 18 -2.67 -1.99 4.42
CA VAL A 18 -1.98 -0.75 4.05
C VAL A 18 -2.99 0.38 3.83
N LEU A 19 -4.10 0.13 3.14
CA LEU A 19 -5.14 1.12 2.92
C LEU A 19 -5.87 1.54 4.20
N SER A 20 -5.96 0.66 5.21
CA SER A 20 -6.48 1.03 6.54
C SER A 20 -5.66 2.14 7.17
N ASP A 21 -4.32 2.02 7.10
CA ASP A 21 -3.39 3.01 7.64
C ASP A 21 -3.41 4.32 6.84
N VAL A 22 -3.41 4.24 5.50
CA VAL A 22 -3.55 5.41 4.63
C VAL A 22 -4.84 6.17 4.95
N ARG A 23 -5.97 5.47 5.07
CA ARG A 23 -7.26 6.09 5.40
C ARG A 23 -7.24 6.77 6.77
N CYS A 24 -6.51 6.20 7.72
CA CYS A 24 -6.38 6.76 9.07
C CYS A 24 -5.63 8.09 9.06
N GLU A 25 -4.47 8.14 8.38
CA GLU A 25 -3.58 9.30 8.42
C GLU A 25 -3.92 10.38 7.37
N LEU A 26 -4.28 9.95 6.16
CA LEU A 26 -4.41 10.83 4.99
C LEU A 26 -5.85 10.94 4.49
N GLY A 27 -6.76 10.09 4.98
CA GLY A 27 -8.15 10.04 4.54
C GLY A 27 -8.40 9.07 3.38
N ALA A 28 -9.67 8.80 3.13
CA ALA A 28 -10.08 7.91 2.04
C ALA A 28 -9.79 8.53 0.66
N GLY A 29 -9.26 7.72 -0.25
CA GLY A 29 -8.98 8.14 -1.63
C GLY A 29 -7.64 8.84 -1.83
N ALA A 30 -6.83 9.04 -0.78
CA ALA A 30 -5.47 9.59 -0.90
C ALA A 30 -4.57 8.72 -1.79
N VAL A 31 -4.75 7.39 -1.70
CA VAL A 31 -4.05 6.41 -2.54
C VAL A 31 -5.06 5.35 -3.00
N LEU A 32 -4.89 4.89 -4.23
CA LEU A 32 -5.57 3.74 -4.79
C LEU A 32 -4.57 2.60 -4.97
N VAL A 33 -5.02 1.38 -4.67
CA VAL A 33 -4.25 0.17 -4.89
C VAL A 33 -5.12 -0.82 -5.66
N ILE A 34 -4.58 -1.38 -6.73
CA ILE A 34 -5.29 -2.23 -7.68
C ILE A 34 -4.49 -3.51 -7.86
N ASP A 35 -5.14 -4.65 -7.72
CA ASP A 35 -4.59 -5.91 -8.19
C ASP A 35 -4.94 -6.08 -9.67
N SER A 36 -3.94 -6.29 -10.55
CA SER A 36 -4.16 -6.47 -11.98
C SER A 36 -5.01 -7.70 -12.32
N GLU A 37 -5.09 -8.66 -11.40
CA GLU A 37 -5.97 -9.83 -11.56
C GLU A 37 -7.40 -9.58 -11.04
N ASP A 38 -7.68 -8.44 -10.41
CA ASP A 38 -9.05 -8.09 -10.06
C ASP A 38 -9.82 -7.71 -11.34
N ALA A 39 -10.89 -8.46 -11.58
CA ALA A 39 -11.79 -8.22 -12.72
C ALA A 39 -12.57 -6.89 -12.58
N HIS A 40 -12.57 -6.28 -11.39
CA HIS A 40 -13.31 -5.07 -11.10
C HIS A 40 -12.37 -3.91 -10.77
N LEU A 41 -11.97 -3.18 -11.81
CA LEU A 41 -11.29 -1.90 -11.63
C LEU A 41 -12.27 -0.86 -11.05
N PRO A 42 -11.87 -0.09 -10.03
CA PRO A 42 -12.70 0.99 -9.50
C PRO A 42 -13.06 2.01 -10.60
N PRO A 43 -14.29 2.56 -10.61
CA PRO A 43 -14.69 3.57 -11.59
C PRO A 43 -13.76 4.77 -11.66
N GLU A 44 -13.16 5.15 -10.54
CA GLU A 44 -12.19 6.23 -10.42
C GLU A 44 -10.96 5.93 -11.30
N VAL A 45 -10.41 4.72 -11.19
CA VAL A 45 -9.27 4.27 -12.01
C VAL A 45 -9.59 4.35 -13.50
N LEU A 46 -10.79 3.88 -13.88
CA LEU A 46 -11.24 3.88 -15.27
C LEU A 46 -11.38 5.30 -15.84
N ALA A 47 -11.67 6.29 -15.00
CA ALA A 47 -11.85 7.68 -15.40
C ALA A 47 -10.52 8.44 -15.53
N HIS A 48 -9.50 8.07 -14.73
CA HIS A 48 -8.31 8.90 -14.55
C HIS A 48 -7.11 8.49 -15.42
N ASP A 49 -6.95 7.22 -15.80
CA ASP A 49 -5.75 6.79 -16.52
C ASP A 49 -5.99 5.71 -17.61
N PRO A 50 -6.18 6.13 -18.88
CA PRO A 50 -6.30 5.21 -20.02
C PRO A 50 -5.04 4.37 -20.28
N TRP A 51 -3.86 4.86 -19.91
CA TRP A 51 -2.61 4.12 -20.06
C TRP A 51 -2.60 2.94 -19.09
N LEU A 52 -2.90 3.17 -17.82
CA LEU A 52 -2.97 2.10 -16.81
C LEU A 52 -3.97 1.01 -17.20
N LEU A 53 -5.11 1.39 -17.76
CA LEU A 53 -6.09 0.45 -18.30
C LEU A 53 -5.50 -0.46 -19.39
N SER A 54 -4.77 0.12 -20.35
CA SER A 54 -4.08 -0.64 -21.39
C SER A 54 -3.01 -1.57 -20.81
N GLU A 55 -2.38 -1.11 -19.74
CA GLU A 55 -1.27 -1.75 -19.06
C GLU A 55 -1.77 -2.98 -18.26
N ILE A 56 -2.87 -2.84 -17.50
CA ILE A 56 -3.53 -3.93 -16.76
C ILE A 56 -4.15 -4.97 -17.70
N THR A 57 -4.77 -4.53 -18.79
CA THR A 57 -5.50 -5.43 -19.71
C THR A 57 -4.62 -6.09 -20.77
N SER A 58 -3.32 -5.75 -20.81
CA SER A 58 -2.39 -6.29 -21.79
C SER A 58 -2.19 -7.80 -21.61
N PRO A 59 -2.40 -8.61 -22.67
CA PRO A 59 -2.25 -10.06 -22.58
C PRO A 59 -0.79 -10.46 -22.30
N GLY A 60 -0.60 -11.47 -21.44
CA GLY A 60 0.72 -12.02 -21.11
C GLY A 60 1.52 -11.21 -20.08
N ARG A 61 0.90 -10.20 -19.45
CA ARG A 61 1.52 -9.54 -18.30
C ARG A 61 1.63 -10.47 -17.11
N SER A 62 2.71 -10.28 -16.36
CA SER A 62 2.83 -10.85 -15.03
C SER A 62 1.84 -10.15 -14.08
N PRO A 63 1.24 -10.88 -13.12
CA PRO A 63 0.38 -10.28 -12.11
C PRO A 63 1.12 -9.19 -11.31
N THR A 64 0.50 -8.02 -11.20
CA THR A 64 1.10 -6.80 -10.63
C THR A 64 0.09 -6.09 -9.74
N ILE A 65 0.56 -5.57 -8.61
CA ILE A 65 -0.20 -4.61 -7.81
C ILE A 65 0.19 -3.21 -8.26
N TYR A 66 -0.78 -2.41 -8.70
CA TYR A 66 -0.57 -1.01 -9.04
C TYR A 66 -0.98 -0.14 -7.86
N VAL A 67 -0.13 0.82 -7.51
CA VAL A 67 -0.35 1.79 -6.43
C VAL A 67 -0.27 3.18 -7.05
N GLY A 68 -1.18 4.08 -6.72
CA GLY A 68 -1.16 5.42 -7.31
C GLY A 68 -1.95 6.45 -6.54
N VAL A 69 -1.58 7.71 -6.77
CA VAL A 69 -2.34 8.87 -6.32
C VAL A 69 -3.24 9.32 -7.48
N PRO A 70 -4.56 9.46 -7.28
CA PRO A 70 -5.47 9.88 -8.34
C PRO A 70 -4.99 11.15 -9.04
N ASP A 71 -5.09 11.18 -10.37
CA ASP A 71 -4.67 12.30 -11.23
C ASP A 71 -3.16 12.63 -11.27
N GLU A 72 -2.30 11.86 -10.61
CA GLU A 72 -0.88 12.19 -10.48
C GLU A 72 0.09 11.14 -11.03
N GLY A 73 -0.16 9.86 -10.78
CA GLY A 73 0.70 8.79 -11.28
C GLY A 73 0.53 7.45 -10.57
N TRP A 74 1.17 6.42 -11.14
CA TRP A 74 1.09 5.04 -10.70
C TRP A 74 2.47 4.38 -10.71
N THR A 75 2.73 3.54 -9.71
CA THR A 75 3.84 2.56 -9.70
C THR A 75 3.27 1.15 -9.69
N GLY A 76 4.04 0.18 -10.17
CA GLY A 76 3.66 -1.23 -10.24
C GLY A 76 4.64 -2.10 -9.50
N VAL A 77 4.14 -3.01 -8.67
CA VAL A 77 4.93 -3.96 -7.89
C VAL A 77 4.55 -5.39 -8.24
N GLY A 78 5.53 -6.20 -8.64
CA GLY A 78 5.30 -7.55 -9.16
C GLY A 78 4.89 -8.55 -8.07
N ARG A 79 3.84 -9.34 -8.31
CA ARG A 79 3.32 -10.31 -7.32
C ARG A 79 4.18 -11.55 -7.13
N ALA A 80 4.97 -11.90 -8.15
CA ALA A 80 5.78 -13.13 -8.17
C ALA A 80 6.89 -13.15 -7.09
N GLU A 81 7.12 -12.03 -6.43
CA GLU A 81 8.26 -11.82 -5.54
C GLU A 81 7.92 -12.02 -4.05
N TRP A 82 6.64 -12.22 -3.69
CA TRP A 82 6.22 -12.20 -2.28
C TRP A 82 5.79 -13.59 -1.79
N PRO A 83 6.59 -14.24 -0.93
CA PRO A 83 6.28 -15.59 -0.45
C PRO A 83 5.22 -15.62 0.66
N SER A 84 4.83 -14.46 1.21
CA SER A 84 3.85 -14.37 2.30
C SER A 84 3.00 -13.10 2.28
N LEU A 85 1.95 -13.09 3.12
CA LEU A 85 1.12 -11.91 3.38
C LEU A 85 1.92 -10.73 3.90
N GLU A 86 2.88 -10.98 4.78
CA GLU A 86 3.65 -9.93 5.43
C GLU A 86 4.66 -9.32 4.46
N ASP A 87 5.29 -10.14 3.61
CA ASP A 87 6.15 -9.65 2.52
C ASP A 87 5.35 -8.79 1.53
N ALA A 88 4.15 -9.24 1.15
CA ALA A 88 3.25 -8.46 0.32
C ALA A 88 2.86 -7.13 0.98
N THR A 89 2.59 -7.15 2.29
CA THR A 89 2.20 -5.96 3.06
C THR A 89 3.34 -4.94 3.10
N VAL A 90 4.59 -5.37 3.34
CA VAL A 90 5.77 -4.49 3.32
C VAL A 90 6.00 -3.90 1.94
N ALA A 91 5.95 -4.72 0.88
CA ALA A 91 6.18 -4.25 -0.48
C ALA A 91 5.13 -3.24 -0.95
N ILE A 92 3.84 -3.48 -0.65
CA ILE A 92 2.77 -2.54 -0.97
C ILE A 92 2.91 -1.25 -0.15
N ALA A 93 3.25 -1.36 1.13
CA ALA A 93 3.48 -0.20 2.00
C ALA A 93 4.64 0.68 1.49
N ASP A 94 5.72 0.08 1.02
CA ASP A 94 6.87 0.77 0.43
C ASP A 94 6.48 1.51 -0.85
N ALA A 95 5.77 0.83 -1.76
CA ALA A 95 5.26 1.45 -2.99
C ALA A 95 4.25 2.59 -2.71
N VAL A 96 3.45 2.49 -1.64
CA VAL A 96 2.59 3.59 -1.19
C VAL A 96 3.42 4.81 -0.78
N GLN A 97 4.51 4.62 -0.04
CA GLN A 97 5.39 5.73 0.33
C GLN A 97 6.06 6.36 -0.89
N GLU A 98 6.50 5.54 -1.84
CA GLU A 98 7.11 5.99 -3.09
C GLU A 98 6.16 6.90 -3.88
N VAL A 99 4.91 6.48 -4.12
CA VAL A 99 3.97 7.34 -4.87
C VAL A 99 3.57 8.59 -4.10
N LEU A 100 3.47 8.51 -2.76
CA LEU A 100 3.10 9.65 -1.94
C LEU A 100 4.19 10.72 -1.96
N VAL A 101 5.47 10.34 -1.84
CA VAL A 101 6.59 11.29 -1.84
C VAL A 101 6.77 11.99 -3.18
N GLU A 102 6.42 11.31 -4.28
CA GLU A 102 6.45 11.87 -5.63
C GLU A 102 5.21 12.70 -5.98
N SER A 103 4.12 12.52 -5.24
CA SER A 103 2.87 13.26 -5.47
C SER A 103 2.97 14.72 -5.06
N ARG A 104 2.37 15.61 -5.84
CA ARG A 104 2.13 17.03 -5.53
C ARG A 104 1.15 17.20 -4.38
N ALA A 105 0.11 16.38 -4.28
CA ALA A 105 -0.88 16.47 -3.20
C ALA A 105 -0.29 16.15 -1.82
N HIS A 106 0.68 15.21 -1.76
CA HIS A 106 1.28 14.73 -0.51
C HIS A 106 2.79 14.98 -0.44
N TRP A 107 3.31 15.90 -1.24
CA TRP A 107 4.73 16.27 -1.20
C TRP A 107 5.12 16.69 0.22
N ALA A 108 6.26 16.17 0.69
CA ALA A 108 6.77 16.38 2.05
C ALA A 108 5.87 15.88 3.20
N VAL A 109 4.82 15.10 2.93
CA VAL A 109 4.06 14.42 3.98
C VAL A 109 4.88 13.23 4.49
N ALA A 110 5.14 13.20 5.79
CA ALA A 110 5.68 12.03 6.46
C ALA A 110 4.55 11.03 6.67
N PHE A 111 4.47 10.00 5.83
CA PHE A 111 3.48 8.93 5.97
C PHE A 111 4.14 7.57 6.20
N PRO A 112 3.72 6.81 7.22
CA PRO A 112 3.07 7.33 8.43
C PRO A 112 4.04 8.24 9.19
N ALA A 113 3.53 9.22 9.92
CA ALA A 113 4.40 10.10 10.69
C ALA A 113 5.02 9.35 11.89
N CYS A 114 6.32 9.53 12.11
CA CYS A 114 6.99 9.01 13.30
C CYS A 114 6.62 9.86 14.53
N PRO A 115 6.00 9.28 15.57
CA PRO A 115 5.63 10.04 16.76
C PRO A 115 6.84 10.52 17.57
N ALA A 116 7.98 9.83 17.48
CA ALA A 116 9.21 10.23 18.16
C ALA A 116 10.01 11.30 17.40
N HIS A 117 9.86 11.38 16.08
CA HIS A 117 10.63 12.27 15.21
C HIS A 117 9.67 13.01 14.26
N PRO A 118 9.14 14.18 14.68
CA PRO A 118 8.21 14.95 13.88
C PRO A 118 8.79 15.30 12.50
N GLY A 119 8.04 15.00 11.45
CA GLY A 119 8.46 15.23 10.07
C GLY A 119 9.26 14.08 9.43
N THR A 120 9.58 13.03 10.19
CA THR A 120 10.20 11.80 9.66
C THR A 120 9.13 10.73 9.44
N PRO A 121 9.09 10.05 8.28
CA PRO A 121 8.19 8.91 8.08
C PRO A 121 8.69 7.67 8.83
N LEU A 122 7.77 6.84 9.32
CA LEU A 122 8.08 5.45 9.67
C LEU A 122 8.33 4.66 8.38
N TRP A 123 9.15 3.62 8.44
CA TRP A 123 9.46 2.78 7.29
C TRP A 123 8.81 1.41 7.43
N PRO A 124 8.28 0.82 6.35
CA PRO A 124 7.74 -0.52 6.39
C PRO A 124 8.88 -1.54 6.46
N LYS A 125 8.75 -2.55 7.32
CA LYS A 125 9.76 -3.59 7.46
C LYS A 125 9.17 -4.88 8.02
N MET A 126 9.84 -6.00 7.73
CA MET A 126 9.65 -7.25 8.45
C MET A 126 10.36 -7.22 9.82
N HIS A 127 9.61 -7.46 10.88
CA HIS A 127 10.13 -7.66 12.24
C HIS A 127 9.48 -8.90 12.87
N ASP A 128 10.30 -9.88 13.25
CA ASP A 128 9.86 -11.16 13.85
C ASP A 128 8.67 -11.82 13.12
N GLY A 129 8.70 -11.78 11.78
CA GLY A 129 7.67 -12.38 10.93
C GLY A 129 6.39 -11.57 10.82
N THR A 130 6.38 -10.30 11.24
CA THR A 130 5.25 -9.37 11.12
C THR A 130 5.66 -8.15 10.30
N ALA A 131 4.76 -7.67 9.42
CA ALA A 131 4.94 -6.38 8.75
C ALA A 131 4.65 -5.23 9.73
N VAL A 132 5.63 -4.37 9.94
CA VAL A 132 5.55 -3.23 10.87
C VAL A 132 6.02 -1.93 10.24
N TRP A 133 5.48 -0.81 10.71
CA TRP A 133 6.06 0.52 10.60
C TRP A 133 7.11 0.70 11.70
N THR A 134 8.35 0.99 11.31
CA THR A 134 9.47 1.20 12.23
C THR A 134 10.10 2.58 12.06
N CYS A 135 10.64 3.14 13.14
CA CYS A 135 11.44 4.34 13.04
C CYS A 135 12.83 4.01 12.48
N VAL A 136 13.29 4.77 11.47
CA VAL A 136 14.64 4.63 10.91
C VAL A 136 15.74 5.16 11.83
N ASP A 137 15.42 6.16 12.65
CA ASP A 137 16.36 6.85 13.53
C ASP A 137 16.60 6.10 14.87
N GLY A 138 16.11 4.87 14.99
CA GLY A 138 16.44 3.98 16.10
C GLY A 138 15.56 4.11 17.35
N ALA A 139 14.43 4.82 17.29
CA ALA A 139 13.39 4.68 18.31
C ALA A 139 12.82 3.25 18.25
N ALA A 140 12.55 2.65 19.42
CA ALA A 140 11.95 1.31 19.52
C ALA A 140 10.44 1.35 19.20
N ILE A 141 10.11 1.79 17.98
CA ILE A 141 8.75 1.84 17.43
C ILE A 141 8.63 0.69 16.45
N ALA A 142 7.63 -0.17 16.66
CA ALA A 142 7.25 -1.24 15.77
C ALA A 142 5.72 -1.37 15.81
N ILE A 143 5.05 -0.65 14.91
CA ILE A 143 3.58 -0.62 14.84
C ILE A 143 3.14 -1.58 13.73
N PRO A 144 2.32 -2.61 14.01
CA PRO A 144 1.84 -3.50 12.94
C PRO A 144 1.12 -2.73 11.84
N ILE A 145 1.46 -3.03 10.58
CA ILE A 145 0.79 -2.39 9.43
C ILE A 145 -0.69 -2.81 9.41
N GLY A 146 -1.57 -1.82 9.27
CA GLY A 146 -3.03 -1.90 9.42
C GLY A 146 -3.57 -1.48 10.78
N SER A 147 -2.71 -1.04 11.71
CA SER A 147 -3.08 -0.77 13.10
C SER A 147 -2.93 0.68 13.56
N LEU A 148 -2.57 1.64 12.69
CA LEU A 148 -2.36 3.04 13.10
C LEU A 148 -3.60 3.63 13.78
N GLY A 149 -4.79 3.36 13.23
CA GLY A 149 -6.05 3.82 13.82
C GLY A 149 -6.44 3.15 15.14
N ALA A 150 -5.82 2.02 15.51
CA ALA A 150 -6.01 1.40 16.82
C ALA A 150 -5.15 2.07 17.89
N GLU A 151 -3.89 2.39 17.57
CA GLU A 151 -2.96 3.01 18.53
C GLU A 151 -3.28 4.48 18.82
N ALA A 152 -3.81 5.22 17.84
CA ALA A 152 -4.27 6.60 18.03
C ALA A 152 -5.41 6.76 19.05
N ARG A 153 -6.11 5.66 19.41
CA ARG A 153 -7.22 5.66 20.38
C ARG A 153 -6.83 5.30 21.81
N THR A 154 -5.57 4.92 22.03
CA THR A 154 -5.04 4.55 23.35
C THR A 154 -4.07 5.57 23.94
N SER A 155 -3.78 6.65 23.19
CA SER A 155 -2.91 7.76 23.60
C SER A 155 -3.69 9.00 24.00
#